data_AF-A0A7S0LL33-F1
#
_entry.id   AF-A0A7S0LL33-F1
#
_cell.length_a   1.000
_cell.length_b   1.000
_cell.length_c   1.000
_cell.angle_alpha   90.00
_cell.angle_beta   90.00
_cell.angle_gamma   90.00
#
_symmetry.space_group_name_H-M   'P 1'
#
loop_
_entity.id
_entity.type
_entity.pdbx_description
1 polymer ?
#
loop_
_entity_poly.entity_id
_entity_poly.type
_entity_poly.pdbx_seq_one_letter_code
_entity_poly.pdbx_strand_id
1 'polypeptide(L)'
;RYAHPPPRHFMTKTGWAPHFVIDTGRNGAAVEPRSTCKSWCNVRGAGVGSVPTLNTQLPDVVDAFFWLKTPGESDGCTHSLPSGDECARFDPMCQGPDAIGHSIDEPRAPEAGARSCP
;
A
#
# COMPACT_ATOMS: atom_id res chain seq x y z
N ARG A 1 4.28 6.07 -12.56
CA ARG A 1 5.61 6.52 -13.01
C ARG A 1 6.04 7.70 -12.14
N TYR A 2 7.09 7.58 -11.34
CA TYR A 2 7.70 8.75 -10.70
C TYR A 2 8.39 9.57 -11.81
N ALA A 3 7.74 10.64 -12.27
CA ALA A 3 8.17 11.39 -13.46
C ALA A 3 9.25 12.44 -13.17
N HIS A 4 9.58 12.70 -11.90
CA HIS A 4 10.62 13.64 -11.52
C HIS A 4 11.47 13.01 -10.42
N PRO A 5 12.76 12.78 -10.67
CA PRO A 5 13.61 12.23 -9.64
C PRO A 5 13.78 13.35 -8.59
N PRO A 6 13.45 13.09 -7.30
CA PRO A 6 13.74 14.02 -6.21
C PRO A 6 15.23 14.24 -5.85
N PRO A 7 16.25 13.51 -6.37
CA PRO A 7 17.57 13.57 -5.76
C PRO A 7 18.32 14.86 -6.12
N ARG A 8 18.15 15.44 -7.33
CA ARG A 8 19.04 16.55 -7.76
C ARG A 8 18.95 17.78 -6.86
N HIS A 9 17.75 18.26 -6.54
CA HIS A 9 17.58 19.46 -5.72
C HIS A 9 17.93 19.24 -4.25
N PHE A 10 17.67 18.05 -3.73
CA PHE A 10 17.96 17.70 -2.35
C PHE A 10 19.46 17.48 -2.12
N MET A 11 20.13 16.77 -3.03
CA MET A 11 21.58 16.55 -3.00
C MET A 11 22.36 17.87 -3.09
N THR A 12 21.97 18.79 -3.98
CA THR A 12 22.68 20.08 -4.10
C THR A 12 22.55 20.95 -2.86
N LYS A 13 21.43 20.86 -2.13
CA LYS A 13 21.21 21.62 -0.90
C LYS A 13 21.87 21.01 0.33
N THR A 14 21.96 19.68 0.41
CA THR A 14 22.34 18.98 1.65
C THR A 14 23.72 18.31 1.58
N GLY A 15 24.24 18.08 0.36
CA GLY A 15 25.43 17.24 0.15
C GLY A 15 25.18 15.75 0.41
N TRP A 16 23.95 15.36 0.80
CA TRP A 16 23.59 13.98 1.06
C TRP A 16 23.06 13.32 -0.21
N ALA A 17 23.65 12.18 -0.57
CA ALA A 17 23.26 11.34 -1.70
C ALA A 17 22.53 10.07 -1.18
N PRO A 18 21.21 10.14 -0.94
CA PRO A 18 20.46 9.01 -0.41
C PRO A 18 20.23 7.93 -1.47
N HIS A 19 20.26 6.69 -0.99
CA HIS A 19 19.76 5.52 -1.71
C HIS A 19 18.36 5.14 -1.22
N PHE A 20 17.56 4.52 -2.09
CA PHE A 20 16.17 4.19 -1.80
C PHE A 20 15.84 2.72 -2.07
N VAL A 21 14.95 2.18 -1.24
CA VAL A 21 14.19 0.97 -1.53
C VAL A 21 12.74 1.37 -1.73
N ILE A 22 12.10 0.86 -2.79
CA ILE A 22 10.71 1.20 -3.13
C ILE A 22 9.80 -0.01 -2.87
N ASP A 23 8.74 0.20 -2.10
CA ASP A 23 7.69 -0.81 -1.91
C ASP A 23 6.88 -0.98 -3.20
N THR A 24 6.83 -2.21 -3.69
CA THR A 24 6.11 -2.62 -4.90
C THR A 24 5.09 -3.73 -4.62
N GLY A 25 4.86 -4.07 -3.35
CA GLY A 25 4.01 -5.21 -2.98
C GLY A 25 2.56 -5.07 -3.41
N ARG A 26 2.06 -3.83 -3.60
CA ARG A 26 0.65 -3.54 -3.88
C ARG A 26 0.41 -2.52 -4.99
N ASN A 27 1.39 -2.32 -5.88
CA ASN A 27 1.33 -1.30 -6.94
C ASN A 27 1.17 -1.87 -8.38
N GLY A 28 0.73 -3.13 -8.53
CA GLY A 28 0.64 -3.80 -9.83
C GLY A 28 -0.70 -3.67 -10.56
N ALA A 29 -1.68 -2.96 -10.00
CA ALA A 29 -2.98 -2.77 -10.65
C ALA A 29 -2.85 -1.92 -11.95
N ALA A 30 -3.58 -2.32 -13.01
CA ALA A 30 -3.49 -1.68 -14.33
C ALA A 30 -4.29 -0.37 -14.46
N VAL A 31 -5.13 -0.02 -13.47
CA VAL A 31 -5.98 1.19 -13.42
C VAL A 31 -5.89 1.77 -12.01
N GLU A 32 -5.95 3.09 -11.86
CA GLU A 32 -5.91 3.77 -10.56
C GLU A 32 -7.00 3.24 -9.61
N PRO A 33 -6.65 2.40 -8.61
CA PRO A 33 -7.64 1.69 -7.80
C PRO A 33 -8.22 2.58 -6.69
N ARG A 34 -7.91 3.88 -6.72
CA ARG A 34 -8.22 4.84 -5.66
C ARG A 34 -8.90 6.05 -6.27
N SER A 35 -10.01 6.46 -5.68
CA SER A 35 -10.66 7.75 -5.93
C SER A 35 -9.80 8.94 -5.49
N THR A 36 -8.89 8.74 -4.53
CA THR A 36 -7.98 9.78 -4.02
C THR A 36 -6.63 9.20 -3.58
N CYS A 37 -5.55 9.97 -3.72
CA CYS A 37 -4.22 9.58 -3.23
C CYS A 37 -4.16 9.37 -1.71
N LYS A 38 -5.17 9.84 -0.97
CA LYS A 38 -5.27 9.62 0.49
C LYS A 38 -5.81 8.25 0.85
N SER A 39 -6.43 7.50 -0.07
CA SER A 39 -6.94 6.16 0.19
C SER A 39 -5.78 5.18 0.35
N TRP A 40 -5.65 4.60 1.54
CA TRP A 40 -4.55 3.70 1.89
C TRP A 40 -5.00 2.35 2.44
N CYS A 41 -6.15 2.28 3.12
CA CYS A 41 -6.57 1.07 3.83
C CYS A 41 -7.28 0.09 2.89
N ASN A 42 -6.75 -1.12 2.77
CA ASN A 42 -7.34 -2.26 2.05
C ASN A 42 -7.90 -1.88 0.68
N VAL A 43 -7.14 -1.10 -0.09
CA VAL A 43 -7.58 -0.57 -1.39
C VAL A 43 -8.02 -1.70 -2.32
N ARG A 44 -9.28 -1.65 -2.73
CA ARG A 44 -9.92 -2.61 -3.63
C ARG A 44 -9.23 -2.63 -4.98
N GLY A 45 -9.00 -3.84 -5.49
CA GLY A 45 -8.38 -4.02 -6.80
C GLY A 45 -6.88 -3.68 -6.81
N ALA A 46 -6.26 -3.37 -5.66
CA ALA A 46 -4.82 -3.35 -5.56
C ALA A 46 -4.26 -4.73 -5.88
N GLY A 47 -3.24 -4.77 -6.74
CA GLY A 47 -2.60 -5.98 -7.21
C GLY A 47 -1.12 -6.02 -6.85
N VAL A 48 -0.57 -7.22 -6.80
CA VAL A 48 0.86 -7.45 -6.61
C VAL A 48 1.63 -6.81 -7.77
N GLY A 49 2.63 -5.99 -7.44
CA GLY A 49 3.50 -5.34 -8.42
C GLY A 49 4.74 -6.17 -8.77
N SER A 50 5.81 -5.46 -9.16
CA SER A 50 7.11 -6.09 -9.40
C SER A 50 7.54 -6.92 -8.21
N VAL A 51 8.00 -8.15 -8.42
CA VAL A 51 8.63 -8.95 -7.36
C VAL A 51 9.92 -8.28 -6.88
N PRO A 52 10.37 -8.53 -5.63
CA PRO A 52 11.61 -7.94 -5.12
C PRO A 52 12.79 -8.19 -6.07
N THR A 53 13.52 -7.13 -6.42
CA THR A 53 14.62 -7.18 -7.40
C THR A 53 15.56 -5.98 -7.26
N LEU A 54 16.82 -6.17 -7.65
CA LEU A 54 17.82 -5.10 -7.78
C LEU A 54 17.77 -4.43 -9.17
N ASN A 55 17.00 -4.96 -10.12
CA ASN A 55 16.85 -4.37 -11.45
C ASN A 55 15.77 -3.26 -11.45
N THR A 56 16.16 -2.05 -11.03
CA THR A 56 15.25 -0.93 -10.74
C THR A 56 15.17 0.13 -11.84
N GLN A 57 15.93 -0.03 -12.94
CA GLN A 57 16.11 0.95 -14.03
C GLN A 57 16.77 2.27 -13.61
N LEU A 58 16.98 2.52 -12.31
CA LEU A 58 17.67 3.67 -11.74
C LEU A 58 18.63 3.22 -10.62
N PRO A 59 19.61 2.33 -10.91
CA PRO A 59 20.44 1.70 -9.89
C PRO A 59 21.32 2.67 -9.11
N ASP A 60 21.61 3.87 -9.64
CA ASP A 60 22.39 4.90 -8.93
C ASP A 60 21.60 5.59 -7.79
N VAL A 61 20.30 5.34 -7.69
CA VAL A 61 19.39 6.00 -6.74
C VAL A 61 18.49 5.00 -6.02
N VAL A 62 17.98 3.99 -6.74
CA VAL A 62 17.07 2.97 -6.20
C VAL A 62 17.80 1.64 -6.17
N ASP A 63 18.16 1.21 -4.96
CA ASP A 63 18.90 -0.04 -4.74
C ASP A 63 18.03 -1.27 -5.03
N ALA A 64 16.74 -1.22 -4.65
CA ALA A 64 15.85 -2.35 -4.80
C ALA A 64 14.37 -1.94 -4.95
N PHE A 65 13.64 -2.76 -5.69
CA PHE A 65 12.22 -2.98 -5.42
C PHE A 65 12.10 -4.05 -4.34
N PHE A 66 11.24 -3.81 -3.36
CA PHE A 66 11.01 -4.73 -2.26
C PHE A 66 9.53 -4.73 -1.88
N TRP A 67 9.08 -5.74 -1.15
CA TRP A 67 7.72 -5.76 -0.57
C TRP A 67 7.86 -5.47 0.92
N LEU A 68 7.63 -4.23 1.30
CA LEU A 68 7.73 -3.81 2.70
C LEU A 68 6.43 -4.12 3.44
N LYS A 69 5.29 -3.65 2.91
CA LYS A 69 3.98 -4.12 3.36
C LYS A 69 3.71 -5.49 2.77
N THR A 70 3.53 -6.50 3.62
CA THR A 70 3.12 -7.84 3.24
C THR A 70 1.79 -7.81 2.50
N PRO A 71 1.73 -8.18 1.21
CA PRO A 71 0.46 -8.30 0.49
C PRO A 71 -0.42 -9.37 1.15
N GLY A 72 -1.71 -9.06 1.38
CA GLY A 72 -2.67 -9.97 2.01
C GLY A 72 -2.83 -9.80 3.53
N GLU A 73 -1.91 -9.11 4.22
CA GLU A 73 -2.14 -8.69 5.61
C GLU A 73 -2.98 -7.41 5.64
N SER A 74 -4.10 -7.43 6.38
CA SER A 74 -5.02 -6.29 6.49
C SER A 74 -4.29 -5.03 6.95
N ASP A 75 -4.68 -3.88 6.41
CA ASP A 75 -4.24 -2.57 6.88
C ASP A 75 -5.00 -2.11 8.12
N GLY A 76 -6.24 -2.62 8.30
CA GLY A 76 -7.16 -2.23 9.35
C GLY A 76 -8.54 -2.82 9.13
N CYS A 77 -9.33 -2.88 10.20
CA CYS A 77 -10.65 -3.47 10.20
C CYS A 77 -11.72 -2.55 9.61
N THR A 78 -12.79 -3.14 9.09
CA THR A 78 -14.07 -2.44 8.92
C THR A 78 -14.70 -2.17 10.28
N HIS A 79 -15.74 -1.31 10.34
CA HIS A 79 -16.42 -0.98 11.61
C HIS A 79 -16.91 -2.22 12.37
N SER A 80 -17.42 -3.21 11.63
CA SER A 80 -17.70 -4.55 12.14
C SER A 80 -16.65 -5.53 11.62
N LEU A 81 -16.12 -6.36 12.51
CA LEU A 81 -15.20 -7.45 12.20
C LEU A 81 -15.94 -8.61 11.52
N PRO A 82 -15.20 -9.53 10.85
CA PRO A 82 -15.78 -10.76 10.33
C PRO A 82 -16.49 -11.63 11.38
N SER A 83 -16.12 -11.54 12.66
CA SER A 83 -16.79 -12.23 13.77
C SER A 83 -18.17 -11.66 14.12
N GLY A 84 -18.49 -10.46 13.64
CA GLY A 84 -19.69 -9.70 14.00
C GLY A 84 -19.47 -8.68 15.11
N ASP A 85 -18.34 -8.73 15.82
CA ASP A 85 -18.00 -7.75 16.85
C ASP A 85 -17.64 -6.38 16.24
N GLU A 86 -17.76 -5.32 17.04
CA GLU A 86 -17.27 -3.99 16.65
C GLU A 86 -15.73 -3.95 16.71
N CYS A 87 -15.10 -3.27 15.76
CA CYS A 87 -13.66 -3.15 15.77
C CYS A 87 -13.17 -2.09 16.77
N ALA A 88 -12.39 -2.52 17.77
CA ALA A 88 -11.86 -1.64 18.81
C ALA A 88 -10.86 -0.58 18.29
N ARG A 89 -10.24 -0.82 17.12
CA ARG A 89 -9.21 0.06 16.51
C ARG A 89 -9.65 0.57 15.14
N PHE A 90 -10.94 0.85 15.00
CA PHE A 90 -11.52 1.31 13.75
C PHE A 90 -10.89 2.63 13.27
N ASP A 91 -10.51 2.68 11.99
CA ASP A 91 -10.12 3.90 11.28
C ASP A 91 -11.13 4.17 10.14
N PRO A 92 -11.69 5.39 10.02
CA PRO A 92 -12.64 5.71 8.95
C PRO A 92 -12.13 5.45 7.54
N MET A 93 -10.81 5.52 7.30
CA MET A 93 -10.22 5.20 6.00
C MET A 93 -10.40 3.74 5.59
N CYS A 94 -10.58 2.83 6.56
CA CYS A 94 -10.85 1.41 6.34
C CYS A 94 -12.31 1.08 6.03
N GLN A 95 -13.20 2.08 6.07
CA GLN A 95 -14.57 2.01 5.56
C GLN A 95 -14.81 3.01 4.41
N GLY A 96 -13.75 3.60 3.86
CA GLY A 96 -13.83 4.51 2.71
C GLY A 96 -14.28 3.80 1.43
N PRO A 97 -14.74 4.54 0.40
CA PRO A 97 -15.32 3.96 -0.81
C PRO A 97 -14.35 3.05 -1.59
N ASP A 98 -13.05 3.28 -1.46
CA ASP A 98 -12.01 2.48 -2.09
C ASP A 98 -11.59 1.25 -1.26
N ALA A 99 -12.01 1.12 0.00
CA ALA A 99 -11.58 0.05 0.89
C ALA A 99 -12.46 -1.21 0.75
N ILE A 100 -11.85 -2.40 0.69
CA ILE A 100 -12.59 -3.68 0.73
C ILE A 100 -13.39 -3.77 2.03
N GLY A 101 -14.67 -4.15 1.92
CA GLY A 101 -15.61 -4.22 3.03
C GLY A 101 -16.43 -2.93 3.22
N HIS A 102 -16.24 -1.93 2.34
CA HIS A 102 -17.12 -0.77 2.21
C HIS A 102 -18.54 -1.17 1.81
N SER A 103 -18.66 -1.95 0.74
CA SER A 103 -19.94 -2.40 0.19
C SER A 103 -20.50 -3.59 0.97
N ILE A 104 -21.82 -3.78 0.93
CA ILE A 104 -22.51 -4.84 1.69
C ILE A 104 -22.22 -6.25 1.18
N ASP A 105 -21.90 -6.37 -0.11
CA ASP A 105 -21.60 -7.61 -0.83
C ASP A 105 -20.14 -8.06 -0.69
N GLU A 106 -19.35 -7.35 0.12
CA GLU A 106 -17.93 -7.61 0.31
C GLU A 106 -17.63 -8.17 1.69
N PRO A 107 -16.60 -9.03 1.81
CA PRO A 107 -16.16 -9.50 3.10
C PRO A 107 -15.68 -8.32 3.96
N ARG A 108 -16.01 -8.38 5.25
CA ARG A 108 -15.47 -7.45 6.26
C ARG A 108 -13.96 -7.63 6.39
N ALA A 109 -13.24 -6.54 6.60
CA ALA A 109 -11.81 -6.59 6.80
C ALA A 109 -11.50 -6.93 8.27
N PRO A 110 -10.55 -7.85 8.55
CA PRO A 110 -10.12 -8.14 9.90
C PRO A 110 -9.20 -7.04 10.44
N GLU A 111 -8.84 -7.15 11.72
CA GLU A 111 -7.85 -6.29 12.39
C GLU A 111 -6.55 -6.11 11.58
N ALA A 112 -5.90 -4.96 11.74
CA ALA A 112 -4.63 -4.67 11.09
C ALA A 112 -3.59 -5.78 11.39
N GLY A 113 -2.88 -6.24 10.36
CA GLY A 113 -1.89 -7.31 10.42
C GLY A 113 -2.48 -8.73 10.39
N ALA A 114 -3.79 -8.90 10.55
CA ALA A 114 -4.42 -10.20 10.35
C ALA A 114 -4.35 -10.61 8.88
N ARG A 115 -4.15 -11.90 8.65
CA ARG A 115 -4.15 -12.49 7.31
C ARG A 115 -5.57 -12.88 6.96
N SER A 116 -5.94 -12.63 5.71
CA SER A 116 -7.23 -13.02 5.14
C SER A 116 -7.33 -14.53 4.82
N CYS A 117 -6.25 -15.30 4.99
CA CYS A 117 -6.24 -16.77 4.98
C CYS A 117 -5.55 -17.32 6.25
N PRO A 118 -6.00 -18.48 6.78
CA PRO A 118 -5.23 -19.24 7.77
C PRO A 118 -3.85 -19.66 7.25
#